data_AF-A0A4U5MMK3-F1
#
_entry.id   AF-A0A4U5MMK3-F1
#
_cell.length_a   1.000
_cell.length_b   1.000
_cell.length_c   1.000
_cell.angle_alpha   90.00
_cell.angle_beta   90.00
_cell.angle_gamma   90.00
#
_symmetry.space_group_name_H-M   'P 1'
#
loop_
_entity.id
_entity.type
_entity.pdbx_description
1 polymer ?
#
loop_
_entity_poly.entity_id
_entity_poly.type
_entity_poly.pdbx_seq_one_letter_code
_entity_poly.pdbx_strand_id
1 'polypeptide(L)'
;MRSILGDETLRKGLVSYLKKHAYGSVTIDDLFDSLTAQAQKDGITDWTGASLDVAKVMKPFFYQVGYPVVNLASDPISNTVTLKQSPMINMSSYSIPSEYGYTWSIPLTCRNNNTKQLFWFPANSSSISIDLGTTWQVDNFQAQGFFRVQYDEVTWSRIYKQLMEDPSVFDPISRASLMDDAWNLAERGTLDYARLLDMTLYMAKEDHYAAWATLDKIANQLKPLMKSQDEYPKLLKHLATIVGPQQQNISWEKAGTWPATQFSGIINRLACENGAQNCVTQATNLFQEFDTHCQYSQAGTASCSRVAPDNRQTLYCMGLSQDASKFDLVYGFFQWFSNTTYDMIYDNMNLLYGLSCVKDKTYLDRLMTILLDGTYNPCRLNGGNWRSGYNDCMKPLIVLNIAWNDPTGEYLEGYLSAHKKQVYDSAFDFQTYVNAMTTGWDTEEKANNLLRLSLDEGLQESYRQILVSASATVRTRIKWLNTKGAQIKKWLNAHY
;
A
#
# COMPACT_ATOMS: atom_id res chain seq x y z
N MET A 1 20.22 -8.03 8.78
CA MET A 1 21.19 -7.87 9.89
C MET A 1 20.80 -8.60 11.16
N ARG A 2 19.66 -8.28 11.80
CA ARG A 2 19.19 -8.96 13.03
C ARG A 2 19.24 -10.49 12.92
N SER A 3 18.69 -11.07 11.84
CA SER A 3 18.70 -12.53 11.62
C SER A 3 20.07 -13.15 11.38
N ILE A 4 21.08 -12.35 10.99
CA ILE A 4 22.44 -12.84 10.73
C ILE A 4 23.29 -12.76 12.00
N LEU A 5 23.27 -11.62 12.69
CA LEU A 5 24.07 -11.39 13.89
C LEU A 5 23.44 -11.99 15.15
N GLY A 6 22.11 -12.10 15.18
CA GLY A 6 21.36 -12.35 16.41
C GLY A 6 21.18 -11.07 17.24
N ASP A 7 20.17 -11.09 18.11
CA ASP A 7 19.76 -9.93 18.91
C ASP A 7 20.86 -9.44 19.85
N GLU A 8 21.61 -10.37 20.44
CA GLU A 8 22.65 -10.06 21.40
C GLU A 8 23.86 -9.39 20.76
N THR A 9 24.43 -9.99 19.72
CA THR A 9 25.57 -9.45 18.95
C THR A 9 25.22 -8.09 18.35
N LEU A 10 24.03 -7.97 17.74
CA LEU A 10 23.56 -6.70 17.18
C LEU A 10 23.47 -5.62 18.26
N ARG A 11 22.87 -5.93 19.40
CA ARG A 11 22.74 -4.97 20.53
C ARG A 11 24.11 -4.57 21.07
N LYS A 12 25.02 -5.51 21.31
CA LYS A 12 26.39 -5.22 21.79
C LYS A 12 27.13 -4.33 20.78
N GLY A 13 27.01 -4.61 19.49
CA GLY A 13 27.64 -3.83 18.42
C GLY A 13 27.09 -2.40 18.35
N LEU A 14 25.76 -2.25 18.43
CA LEU A 14 25.12 -0.93 18.49
C LEU A 14 25.51 -0.12 19.74
N VAL A 15 25.58 -0.76 20.91
CA VAL A 15 26.06 -0.10 22.14
C VAL A 15 27.51 0.34 22.01
N SER A 16 28.37 -0.50 21.43
CA SER A 16 29.77 -0.17 21.16
C SER A 16 29.89 1.02 20.21
N TYR A 17 29.13 0.99 19.11
CA TYR A 17 29.05 2.07 18.13
C TYR A 17 28.65 3.39 18.79
N LEU A 18 27.52 3.42 19.50
CA LEU A 18 27.00 4.63 20.13
C LEU A 18 27.96 5.22 21.18
N LYS A 19 28.66 4.36 21.94
CA LYS A 19 29.66 4.82 22.92
C LYS A 19 30.91 5.36 22.24
N LYS A 20 31.41 4.69 21.20
CA LYS A 20 32.63 5.07 20.48
C LYS A 20 32.48 6.40 19.76
N HIS A 21 31.29 6.69 19.22
CA HIS A 21 31.01 7.88 18.42
C HIS A 21 30.12 8.91 19.14
N ALA A 22 30.04 8.86 20.47
CA ALA A 22 29.22 9.76 21.27
C ALA A 22 29.60 11.24 21.03
N TYR A 23 28.59 12.09 20.84
CA TYR A 23 28.74 13.54 20.61
C TYR A 23 29.52 13.95 19.35
N GLY A 24 29.81 13.00 18.45
CA GLY A 24 30.49 13.24 17.18
C GLY A 24 29.58 13.06 15.96
N SER A 25 30.19 13.12 14.79
CA SER A 25 29.57 12.75 13.51
C SER A 25 30.05 11.37 13.07
N VAL A 26 29.25 10.70 12.24
CA VAL A 26 29.43 9.31 11.84
C VAL A 26 29.14 9.15 10.35
N THR A 27 29.77 8.15 9.77
CA THR A 27 29.50 7.61 8.45
C THR A 27 28.86 6.23 8.56
N ILE A 28 28.36 5.67 7.45
CA ILE A 28 27.83 4.31 7.45
C ILE A 28 28.92 3.26 7.75
N ASP A 29 30.16 3.54 7.37
CA ASP A 29 31.30 2.65 7.61
C ASP A 29 31.58 2.51 9.12
N ASP A 30 31.42 3.58 9.91
CA ASP A 30 31.59 3.53 11.38
C ASP A 30 30.62 2.53 12.05
N LEU A 31 29.40 2.43 11.53
CA LEU A 31 28.42 1.45 11.98
C LEU A 31 28.85 0.03 11.58
N PHE A 32 29.24 -0.17 10.32
CA PHE A 32 29.64 -1.49 9.83
C PHE A 32 30.91 -2.01 10.52
N ASP A 33 31.87 -1.14 10.80
CA ASP A 33 33.08 -1.47 11.56
C ASP A 33 32.74 -1.94 12.98
N SER A 34 31.85 -1.22 13.65
CA SER A 34 31.43 -1.57 15.01
C SER A 34 30.67 -2.90 15.06
N LEU A 35 29.81 -3.17 14.08
CA LEU A 35 29.10 -4.43 13.97
C LEU A 35 30.03 -5.59 13.57
N THR A 36 30.97 -5.36 12.66
CA THR A 36 31.98 -6.35 12.24
C THR A 36 32.89 -6.72 13.41
N ALA A 37 33.38 -5.73 14.16
CA ALA A 37 34.19 -5.97 15.34
C ALA A 37 33.44 -6.76 16.41
N GLN A 38 32.13 -6.53 16.57
CA GLN A 38 31.33 -7.30 17.51
C GLN A 38 31.03 -8.72 16.99
N ALA A 39 30.73 -8.88 15.70
CA ALA A 39 30.54 -10.17 15.05
C ALA A 39 31.80 -11.05 15.22
N GLN A 40 32.99 -10.47 15.05
CA GLN A 40 34.27 -11.14 15.28
C GLN A 40 34.44 -11.59 16.73
N LYS A 41 34.11 -10.74 17.71
CA LYS A 41 34.19 -11.08 19.14
C LYS A 41 33.25 -12.21 19.53
N ASP A 42 32.04 -12.21 18.98
CA ASP A 42 31.01 -13.21 19.27
C ASP A 42 31.14 -14.45 18.37
N GLY A 43 32.17 -14.53 17.52
CA GLY A 43 32.46 -15.70 16.69
C GLY A 43 31.49 -15.95 15.54
N ILE A 44 30.79 -14.91 15.07
CA ILE A 44 29.86 -15.01 13.93
C ILE A 44 30.67 -15.11 12.64
N THR A 45 30.36 -16.13 11.83
CA THR A 45 31.05 -16.42 10.58
C THR A 45 30.21 -16.14 9.34
N ASP A 46 30.88 -15.91 8.21
CA ASP A 46 30.27 -15.82 6.89
C ASP A 46 30.18 -17.21 6.20
N TRP A 47 29.70 -17.21 4.96
CA TRP A 47 29.54 -18.43 4.14
C TRP A 47 30.83 -19.16 3.78
N THR A 48 31.99 -18.57 4.05
CA THR A 48 33.31 -19.18 3.86
C THR A 48 33.89 -19.75 5.16
N GLY A 49 33.21 -19.53 6.29
CA GLY A 49 33.72 -19.85 7.62
C GLY A 49 34.67 -18.80 8.19
N ALA A 50 34.93 -17.71 7.47
CA ALA A 50 35.68 -16.56 7.97
C ALA A 50 34.80 -15.72 8.91
N SER A 51 35.41 -14.81 9.69
CA SER A 51 34.62 -13.87 10.50
C SER A 51 33.75 -12.99 9.61
N LEU A 52 32.49 -12.81 10.00
CA LEU A 52 31.51 -12.05 9.21
C LEU A 52 31.91 -10.57 9.11
N ASP A 53 32.26 -10.16 7.88
CA ASP A 53 32.39 -8.76 7.51
C ASP A 53 31.01 -8.18 7.16
N VAL A 54 30.50 -7.32 8.04
CA VAL A 54 29.18 -6.68 7.88
C VAL A 54 29.20 -5.69 6.71
N ALA A 55 30.32 -4.99 6.48
CA ALA A 55 30.43 -4.04 5.39
C ALA A 55 30.31 -4.74 4.04
N LYS A 56 30.99 -5.89 3.89
CA LYS A 56 30.93 -6.72 2.67
C LYS A 56 29.50 -7.16 2.32
N VAL A 57 28.68 -7.46 3.32
CA VAL A 57 27.27 -7.83 3.13
C VAL A 57 26.39 -6.62 2.83
N MET A 58 26.57 -5.52 3.58
CA MET A 58 25.62 -4.41 3.57
C MET A 58 25.90 -3.37 2.50
N LYS A 59 27.16 -3.09 2.13
CA LYS A 59 27.47 -2.07 1.12
C LYS A 59 26.71 -2.27 -0.21
N PRO A 60 26.60 -3.49 -0.77
CA PRO A 60 25.79 -3.73 -1.97
C PRO A 60 24.31 -3.33 -1.85
N PHE A 61 23.72 -3.33 -0.64
CA PHE A 61 22.33 -2.89 -0.42
C PHE A 61 22.17 -1.37 -0.30
N PHE A 62 23.25 -0.64 0.01
CA PHE A 62 23.22 0.82 0.16
C PHE A 62 23.67 1.56 -1.10
N TYR A 63 24.62 0.99 -1.84
CA TYR A 63 25.28 1.67 -2.96
C TYR A 63 24.80 1.21 -4.34
N GLN A 64 23.76 0.38 -4.39
CA GLN A 64 23.13 -0.05 -5.65
C GLN A 64 21.66 0.32 -5.67
N VAL A 65 21.17 0.72 -6.84
CA VAL A 65 19.74 0.95 -7.05
C VAL A 65 18.99 -0.39 -7.06
N GLY A 66 17.89 -0.46 -6.33
CA GLY A 66 17.07 -1.68 -6.23
C GLY A 66 17.59 -2.65 -5.16
N TYR A 67 17.09 -3.88 -5.22
CA TYR A 67 17.39 -4.97 -4.29
C TYR A 67 17.25 -6.32 -5.01
N PRO A 68 17.75 -7.44 -4.45
CA PRO A 68 17.73 -8.71 -5.18
C PRO A 68 16.33 -9.35 -5.22
N VAL A 69 16.10 -10.07 -6.32
CA VAL A 69 15.08 -11.10 -6.48
C VAL A 69 15.78 -12.44 -6.58
N VAL A 70 15.39 -13.39 -5.74
CA VAL A 70 15.87 -14.76 -5.74
C VAL A 70 14.87 -15.60 -6.53
N ASN A 71 15.32 -16.14 -7.66
CA ASN A 71 14.53 -16.92 -8.60
C ASN A 71 14.81 -18.40 -8.36
N LEU A 72 13.76 -19.18 -8.17
CA LEU A 72 13.83 -20.62 -8.00
C LEU A 72 13.53 -21.30 -9.34
N ALA A 73 14.29 -22.35 -9.64
CA ALA A 73 14.05 -23.25 -10.75
C ALA A 73 14.25 -24.70 -10.27
N SER A 74 13.14 -25.39 -10.06
CA SER A 74 13.06 -26.78 -9.64
C SER A 74 13.43 -27.70 -10.79
N ASP A 75 14.25 -28.70 -10.52
CA ASP A 75 14.46 -29.86 -11.38
C ASP A 75 13.54 -31.00 -10.89
N PRO A 76 12.53 -31.39 -11.69
CA PRO A 76 11.60 -32.46 -11.32
C PRO A 76 12.26 -33.84 -11.18
N ILE A 77 13.43 -34.06 -11.80
CA ILE A 77 14.11 -35.36 -11.84
C ILE A 77 14.92 -35.56 -10.56
N SER A 78 15.74 -34.58 -10.19
CA SER A 78 16.57 -34.62 -8.99
C SER A 78 15.86 -34.14 -7.72
N ASN A 79 14.67 -33.53 -7.86
CA ASN A 79 13.96 -32.85 -6.79
C ASN A 79 14.84 -31.80 -6.08
N THR A 80 15.72 -31.14 -6.84
CA THR A 80 16.55 -30.03 -6.37
C THR A 80 16.00 -28.71 -6.91
N VAL A 81 16.30 -27.60 -6.25
CA VAL A 81 16.04 -26.25 -6.75
C VAL A 81 17.34 -25.54 -6.99
N THR A 82 17.47 -24.98 -8.19
CA THR A 82 18.52 -24.04 -8.54
C THR A 82 18.04 -22.63 -8.25
N LEU A 83 18.78 -21.90 -7.42
CA LEU A 83 18.54 -20.50 -7.08
C LEU A 83 19.44 -19.60 -7.93
N LYS A 84 18.86 -18.54 -8.50
CA LYS A 84 19.57 -17.46 -9.20
C LYS A 84 19.12 -16.10 -8.70
N GLN A 85 20.02 -15.13 -8.63
CA GLN A 85 19.66 -13.77 -8.25
C GLN A 85 19.55 -12.85 -9.48
N SER A 86 18.66 -11.86 -9.40
CA SER A 86 18.50 -10.81 -10.39
C SER A 86 18.05 -9.51 -9.71
N PRO A 87 18.37 -8.32 -10.24
CA PRO A 87 17.97 -7.08 -9.61
C PRO A 87 16.46 -6.80 -9.79
N MET A 88 15.82 -6.25 -8.75
CA MET A 88 14.43 -5.75 -8.77
C MET A 88 14.35 -4.36 -9.42
N ILE A 89 14.85 -4.27 -10.65
CA ILE A 89 14.70 -3.12 -11.53
C ILE A 89 14.64 -3.64 -12.96
N ASN A 90 13.98 -2.89 -13.84
CA ASN A 90 14.06 -3.19 -15.26
C ASN A 90 15.38 -2.63 -15.81
N MET A 91 16.40 -3.49 -15.91
CA MET A 91 17.72 -3.12 -16.45
C MET A 91 17.66 -2.62 -17.90
N SER A 92 16.62 -2.96 -18.66
CA SER A 92 16.42 -2.40 -20.02
C SER A 92 16.00 -0.93 -19.99
N SER A 93 15.47 -0.44 -18.86
CA SER A 93 15.01 0.94 -18.67
C SER A 93 16.00 1.80 -17.87
N TYR A 94 16.91 1.18 -17.11
CA TYR A 94 17.86 1.86 -16.23
C TYR A 94 19.27 1.26 -16.41
N SER A 95 20.14 1.97 -17.13
CA SER A 95 21.55 1.59 -17.30
C SER A 95 22.45 2.40 -16.36
N ILE A 96 22.26 2.25 -15.04
CA ILE A 96 23.16 2.86 -14.06
C ILE A 96 24.27 1.84 -13.77
N PRO A 97 25.56 2.15 -14.01
CA PRO A 97 26.64 1.25 -13.64
C PRO A 97 26.70 1.06 -12.12
N SER A 98 27.04 -0.15 -11.68
CA SER A 98 27.27 -0.47 -10.28
C SER A 98 28.64 -1.10 -10.10
N GLU A 99 29.40 -0.64 -9.11
CA GLU A 99 30.69 -1.23 -8.72
C GLU A 99 30.55 -2.65 -8.15
N TYR A 100 29.35 -3.03 -7.72
CA TYR A 100 29.02 -4.36 -7.18
C TYR A 100 28.30 -5.26 -8.20
N GLY A 101 28.15 -4.80 -9.46
CA GLY A 101 27.64 -5.61 -10.57
C GLY A 101 26.20 -6.12 -10.39
N TYR A 102 25.38 -5.50 -9.55
CA TYR A 102 24.02 -5.93 -9.21
C TYR A 102 23.97 -7.36 -8.64
N THR A 103 24.93 -7.66 -7.77
CA THR A 103 24.98 -8.90 -6.99
C THR A 103 25.02 -8.60 -5.49
N TRP A 104 24.44 -9.51 -4.71
CA TRP A 104 24.35 -9.40 -3.26
C TRP A 104 24.71 -10.73 -2.61
N SER A 105 25.32 -10.67 -1.43
CA SER A 105 25.42 -11.82 -0.54
C SER A 105 24.14 -11.90 0.31
N ILE A 106 23.29 -12.87 0.01
CA ILE A 106 21.92 -12.94 0.53
C ILE A 106 21.83 -14.03 1.61
N PRO A 107 21.45 -13.70 2.86
CA PRO A 107 21.09 -14.67 3.89
C PRO A 107 19.68 -15.21 3.61
N LEU A 108 19.58 -16.41 3.05
CA LEU A 108 18.32 -17.06 2.68
C LEU A 108 17.79 -17.90 3.83
N THR A 109 16.70 -17.45 4.44
CA THR A 109 15.93 -18.25 5.40
C THR A 109 14.86 -19.06 4.67
N CYS A 110 14.89 -20.38 4.80
CA CYS A 110 13.95 -21.27 4.14
C CYS A 110 13.22 -22.12 5.18
N ARG A 111 11.92 -22.31 4.97
CA ARG A 111 11.07 -23.17 5.80
C ARG A 111 10.37 -24.18 4.91
N ASN A 112 10.39 -25.43 5.33
CA ASN A 112 9.50 -26.50 4.84
C ASN A 112 8.83 -27.18 6.05
N ASN A 113 8.09 -28.26 5.84
CA ASN A 113 7.38 -28.98 6.91
C ASN A 113 8.30 -29.38 8.08
N ASN A 114 9.52 -29.82 7.78
CA ASN A 114 10.38 -30.48 8.78
C ASN A 114 11.46 -29.56 9.34
N THR A 115 11.89 -28.56 8.58
CA THR A 115 13.12 -27.81 8.86
C THR A 115 12.95 -26.32 8.61
N LYS A 116 13.64 -25.52 9.42
CA LYS A 116 13.92 -24.10 9.15
C LYS A 116 15.43 -23.99 9.03
N GLN A 117 15.91 -23.50 7.90
CA GLN A 117 17.33 -23.41 7.60
C GLN A 117 17.70 -22.00 7.16
N LEU A 118 18.94 -21.61 7.43
CA LEU A 118 19.56 -20.41 6.91
C LEU A 118 20.78 -20.87 6.10
N PHE A 119 20.87 -20.44 4.85
CA PHE A 119 22.09 -20.57 4.05
C PHE A 119 22.37 -19.27 3.33
N TRP A 120 23.58 -19.13 2.81
CA TRP A 120 23.99 -17.94 2.08
C TRP A 120 23.94 -18.18 0.58
N PHE A 121 23.47 -17.19 -0.17
CA PHE A 121 23.76 -17.04 -1.59
C PHE A 121 24.88 -16.00 -1.74
N PRO A 122 26.13 -16.42 -2.00
CA PRO A 122 27.24 -15.49 -2.19
C PRO A 122 27.07 -14.62 -3.44
N ALA A 123 27.48 -13.35 -3.37
CA ALA A 123 27.42 -12.43 -4.51
C ALA A 123 28.19 -12.92 -5.76
N ASN A 124 29.29 -13.65 -5.56
CA ASN A 124 30.15 -14.16 -6.63
C ASN A 124 29.66 -15.49 -7.23
N SER A 125 28.56 -16.05 -6.73
CA SER A 125 27.97 -17.28 -7.27
C SER A 125 26.96 -16.94 -8.37
N SER A 126 27.01 -17.66 -9.49
CA SER A 126 25.99 -17.53 -10.56
C SER A 126 24.69 -18.24 -10.20
N SER A 127 24.78 -19.34 -9.47
CA SER A 127 23.66 -20.09 -8.91
C SER A 127 24.09 -20.92 -7.71
N ILE A 128 23.13 -21.31 -6.88
CA ILE A 128 23.30 -22.33 -5.83
C ILE A 128 22.20 -23.38 -5.97
N SER A 129 22.52 -24.63 -5.63
CA SER A 129 21.54 -25.73 -5.66
C SER A 129 21.22 -26.17 -4.24
N ILE A 130 19.95 -26.33 -3.95
CA ILE A 130 19.44 -26.83 -2.68
C ILE A 130 18.49 -28.01 -2.92
N ASP A 131 18.43 -28.94 -1.98
CA ASP A 131 17.45 -30.02 -2.05
C ASP A 131 16.06 -29.47 -1.75
N LEU A 132 15.16 -29.55 -2.72
CA LEU A 132 13.76 -29.29 -2.49
C LEU A 132 13.21 -30.55 -1.83
N GLY A 133 12.55 -30.43 -0.67
CA GLY A 133 11.80 -31.57 -0.14
C GLY A 133 10.71 -32.05 -1.11
N THR A 134 9.93 -33.05 -0.71
CA THR A 134 8.73 -33.46 -1.46
C THR A 134 7.52 -32.55 -1.17
N THR A 135 7.67 -31.54 -0.30
CA THR A 135 6.59 -30.66 0.18
C THR A 135 6.74 -29.24 -0.38
N TRP A 136 5.91 -28.31 0.12
CA TRP A 136 6.13 -26.88 -0.08
C TRP A 136 7.43 -26.42 0.59
N GLN A 137 7.97 -25.31 0.09
CA GLN A 137 9.05 -24.55 0.70
C GLN A 137 8.72 -23.06 0.55
N VAL A 138 8.92 -22.29 1.62
CA VAL A 138 8.85 -20.83 1.59
C VAL A 138 10.23 -20.29 1.97
N ASP A 139 10.83 -19.60 1.01
CA ASP A 139 12.08 -18.85 1.13
C ASP A 139 11.77 -17.42 1.59
N ASN A 140 12.74 -16.80 2.25
CA ASN A 140 12.55 -15.56 3.03
C ASN A 140 11.44 -15.67 4.09
N PHE A 141 11.37 -16.81 4.79
CA PHE A 141 10.34 -17.05 5.81
C PHE A 141 10.30 -15.90 6.85
N GLN A 142 9.10 -15.36 7.11
CA GLN A 142 8.82 -14.15 7.93
C GLN A 142 9.38 -12.84 7.36
N ALA A 143 9.67 -12.77 6.06
CA ALA A 143 10.22 -11.60 5.37
C ALA A 143 11.43 -10.98 6.10
N GLN A 144 12.32 -11.83 6.61
CA GLN A 144 13.45 -11.39 7.44
C GLN A 144 14.59 -10.74 6.64
N GLY A 145 14.68 -11.06 5.34
CA GLY A 145 15.63 -10.50 4.40
C GLY A 145 15.00 -9.45 3.50
N PHE A 146 15.82 -8.47 3.08
CA PHE A 146 15.41 -7.41 2.17
C PHE A 146 15.61 -7.85 0.71
N PHE A 147 14.82 -8.84 0.29
CA PHE A 147 14.81 -9.40 -1.05
C PHE A 147 13.45 -10.04 -1.34
N ARG A 148 13.14 -10.24 -2.62
CA ARG A 148 11.90 -10.92 -3.05
C ARG A 148 12.19 -12.32 -3.56
N VAL A 149 11.19 -13.19 -3.53
CA VAL A 149 11.32 -14.56 -4.02
C VAL A 149 10.38 -14.79 -5.20
N GLN A 150 10.94 -15.25 -6.32
CA GLN A 150 10.18 -15.69 -7.47
C GLN A 150 10.26 -17.22 -7.56
N TYR A 151 9.16 -17.88 -7.24
CA TYR A 151 9.01 -19.33 -7.34
C TYR A 151 8.66 -19.75 -8.77
N ASP A 152 9.21 -20.89 -9.22
CA ASP A 152 8.71 -21.58 -10.41
C ASP A 152 7.30 -22.17 -10.19
N GLU A 153 6.69 -22.69 -11.27
CA GLU A 153 5.36 -23.30 -11.24
C GLU A 153 5.24 -24.47 -10.27
N VAL A 154 6.26 -25.33 -10.17
CA VAL A 154 6.20 -26.56 -9.37
C VAL A 154 6.21 -26.20 -7.89
N THR A 155 7.18 -25.40 -7.45
CA THR A 155 7.34 -24.95 -6.07
C THR A 155 6.15 -24.10 -5.66
N TRP A 156 5.71 -23.17 -6.52
CA TRP A 156 4.52 -22.37 -6.25
C TRP A 156 3.27 -23.23 -6.09
N SER A 157 3.02 -24.21 -6.97
CA SER A 157 1.81 -25.03 -6.90
C SER A 157 1.66 -25.75 -5.56
N ARG A 158 2.78 -26.15 -4.94
CA ARG A 158 2.81 -26.76 -3.61
C ARG A 158 2.47 -25.74 -2.52
N ILE A 159 3.01 -24.52 -2.60
CA ILE A 159 2.70 -23.41 -1.68
C ILE A 159 1.21 -23.04 -1.79
N TYR A 160 0.71 -22.85 -3.01
CA TYR A 160 -0.68 -22.48 -3.27
C TYR A 160 -1.65 -23.55 -2.80
N LYS A 161 -1.35 -24.84 -3.05
CA LYS A 161 -2.14 -25.95 -2.52
C LYS A 161 -2.22 -25.88 -0.99
N GLN A 162 -1.10 -25.65 -0.30
CA GLN A 162 -1.08 -25.51 1.15
C GLN A 162 -1.89 -24.30 1.64
N LEU A 163 -1.77 -23.13 0.99
CA LEU A 163 -2.58 -21.93 1.29
C LEU A 163 -4.08 -22.23 1.18
N MET A 164 -4.47 -22.95 0.13
CA MET A 164 -5.86 -23.31 -0.13
C MET A 164 -6.38 -24.40 0.81
N GLU A 165 -5.53 -25.30 1.30
CA GLU A 165 -5.92 -26.33 2.28
C GLU A 165 -5.99 -25.73 3.69
N ASP A 166 -4.88 -25.19 4.18
CA ASP A 166 -4.72 -24.57 5.49
C ASP A 166 -3.63 -23.48 5.46
N PRO A 167 -4.01 -22.19 5.44
CA PRO A 167 -3.05 -21.08 5.43
C PRO A 167 -2.32 -20.89 6.77
N SER A 168 -2.84 -21.44 7.88
CA SER A 168 -2.25 -21.26 9.21
C SER A 168 -0.88 -21.91 9.38
N VAL A 169 -0.53 -22.84 8.48
CA VAL A 169 0.80 -23.48 8.37
C VAL A 169 1.89 -22.46 8.08
N PHE A 170 1.57 -21.39 7.33
CA PHE A 170 2.48 -20.28 7.10
C PHE A 170 2.25 -19.19 8.14
N ASP A 171 3.31 -18.51 8.57
CA ASP A 171 3.10 -17.36 9.46
C ASP A 171 2.43 -16.20 8.70
N PRO A 172 1.71 -15.30 9.39
CA PRO A 172 0.99 -14.20 8.75
C PRO A 172 1.85 -13.26 7.90
N ILE A 173 3.11 -13.04 8.28
CA ILE A 173 4.04 -12.19 7.52
C ILE A 173 4.51 -12.90 6.26
N SER A 174 4.77 -14.22 6.31
CA SER A 174 5.08 -14.98 5.08
C SER A 174 3.92 -14.95 4.08
N ARG A 175 2.66 -15.10 4.54
CA ARG A 175 1.49 -15.02 3.65
C ARG A 175 1.36 -13.63 3.00
N ALA A 176 1.52 -12.57 3.79
CA ALA A 176 1.57 -11.20 3.28
C ALA A 176 2.72 -10.99 2.28
N SER A 177 3.91 -11.49 2.59
CA SER A 177 5.10 -11.38 1.73
C SER A 177 4.94 -12.11 0.41
N LEU A 178 4.33 -13.30 0.39
CA LEU A 178 4.05 -14.04 -0.85
C LEU A 178 3.15 -13.22 -1.79
N MET A 179 2.16 -12.49 -1.25
CA MET A 179 1.24 -11.66 -2.02
C MET A 179 1.88 -10.35 -2.48
N ASP A 180 2.65 -9.70 -1.60
CA ASP A 180 3.42 -8.51 -1.97
C ASP A 180 4.48 -8.85 -3.03
N ASP A 181 5.16 -10.01 -2.93
CA ASP A 181 6.08 -10.50 -3.96
C ASP A 181 5.34 -10.75 -5.28
N ALA A 182 4.20 -11.43 -5.25
CA ALA A 182 3.42 -11.67 -6.47
C ALA A 182 3.03 -10.37 -7.19
N TRP A 183 2.55 -9.36 -6.45
CA TRP A 183 2.23 -8.05 -7.01
C TRP A 183 3.45 -7.35 -7.61
N ASN A 184 4.54 -7.26 -6.85
CA ASN A 184 5.72 -6.53 -7.29
C ASN A 184 6.43 -7.22 -8.47
N LEU A 185 6.46 -8.56 -8.51
CA LEU A 185 7.01 -9.32 -9.62
C LEU A 185 6.13 -9.23 -10.87
N ALA A 186 4.80 -9.16 -10.72
CA ALA A 186 3.88 -8.87 -11.80
C ALA A 186 4.07 -7.44 -12.34
N GLU A 187 4.26 -6.46 -11.46
CA GLU A 187 4.61 -5.09 -11.85
C GLU A 187 6.00 -5.00 -12.52
N ARG A 188 6.96 -5.84 -12.13
CA ARG A 188 8.23 -5.97 -12.84
C ARG A 188 8.09 -6.63 -14.22
N GLY A 189 7.01 -7.39 -14.43
CA GLY A 189 6.74 -8.13 -15.66
C GLY A 189 7.40 -9.50 -15.74
N THR A 190 7.88 -10.05 -14.61
CA THR A 190 8.46 -11.41 -14.55
C THR A 190 7.50 -12.46 -13.98
N LEU A 191 6.30 -12.04 -13.57
CA LEU A 191 5.21 -12.90 -13.13
C LEU A 191 3.90 -12.48 -13.81
N ASP A 192 3.00 -13.43 -14.09
CA ASP A 192 1.68 -13.14 -14.66
C ASP A 192 0.71 -12.64 -13.57
N TYR A 193 -0.15 -11.67 -13.86
CA TYR A 193 -1.20 -11.23 -12.92
C TYR A 193 -2.19 -12.33 -12.55
N ALA A 194 -2.41 -13.31 -13.44
CA ALA A 194 -3.23 -14.48 -13.12
C ALA A 194 -2.72 -15.19 -11.86
N ARG A 195 -1.39 -15.26 -11.67
CA ARG A 195 -0.78 -15.84 -10.46
C ARG A 195 -1.17 -15.09 -9.19
N LEU A 196 -1.13 -13.76 -9.25
CA LEU A 196 -1.54 -12.90 -8.13
C LEU A 196 -3.03 -13.08 -7.83
N LEU A 197 -3.89 -13.10 -8.86
CA LEU A 197 -5.33 -13.23 -8.71
C LEU A 197 -5.75 -14.62 -8.23
N ASP A 198 -5.06 -15.68 -8.63
CA ASP A 198 -5.27 -17.01 -8.06
C ASP A 198 -4.94 -17.00 -6.55
N MET A 199 -3.85 -16.34 -6.17
CA MET A 199 -3.46 -16.22 -4.77
C MET A 199 -4.52 -15.52 -3.92
N THR A 200 -5.26 -14.53 -4.43
CA THR A 200 -6.29 -13.85 -3.62
C THR A 200 -7.45 -14.78 -3.22
N LEU A 201 -7.61 -15.94 -3.88
CA LEU A 201 -8.69 -16.88 -3.58
C LEU A 201 -8.58 -17.50 -2.18
N TYR A 202 -7.38 -17.71 -1.65
CA TYR A 202 -7.23 -18.25 -0.28
C TYR A 202 -7.66 -17.23 0.78
N MET A 203 -7.74 -15.93 0.45
CA MET A 203 -8.05 -14.85 1.40
C MET A 203 -9.40 -15.04 2.09
N ALA A 204 -10.34 -15.78 1.48
CA ALA A 204 -11.59 -16.18 2.14
C ALA A 204 -11.36 -16.93 3.49
N LYS A 205 -10.18 -17.54 3.67
CA LYS A 205 -9.74 -18.27 4.88
C LYS A 205 -8.74 -17.48 5.74
N GLU A 206 -8.38 -16.26 5.34
CA GLU A 206 -7.38 -15.44 6.03
C GLU A 206 -8.00 -14.64 7.19
N ASP A 207 -7.40 -14.76 8.37
CA ASP A 207 -7.86 -14.15 9.62
C ASP A 207 -6.85 -13.15 10.22
N HIS A 208 -5.72 -12.89 9.56
CA HIS A 208 -4.69 -11.97 10.04
C HIS A 208 -4.59 -10.68 9.22
N TYR A 209 -4.51 -9.54 9.92
CA TYR A 209 -4.41 -8.20 9.35
C TYR A 209 -3.33 -8.03 8.28
N ALA A 210 -2.15 -8.63 8.44
CA ALA A 210 -0.99 -8.38 7.57
C ALA A 210 -1.25 -8.70 6.09
N ALA A 211 -1.89 -9.84 5.81
CA ALA A 211 -2.23 -10.23 4.45
C ALA A 211 -3.36 -9.34 3.89
N TRP A 212 -4.38 -9.02 4.70
CA TRP A 212 -5.45 -8.10 4.28
C TRP A 212 -4.94 -6.69 3.99
N ALA A 213 -4.01 -6.16 4.78
CA ALA A 213 -3.37 -4.87 4.53
C ALA A 213 -2.60 -4.86 3.20
N THR A 214 -1.97 -5.99 2.85
CA THR A 214 -1.29 -6.16 1.56
C THR A 214 -2.30 -6.19 0.41
N LEU A 215 -3.37 -6.97 0.53
CA LEU A 215 -4.44 -7.01 -0.46
C LEU A 215 -5.12 -5.65 -0.64
N ASP A 216 -5.37 -4.92 0.44
CA ASP A 216 -5.97 -3.59 0.39
C ASP A 216 -5.10 -2.60 -0.37
N LYS A 217 -3.78 -2.59 -0.12
CA LYS A 217 -2.84 -1.78 -0.90
C LYS A 217 -2.91 -2.14 -2.39
N ILE A 218 -2.93 -3.43 -2.72
CA ILE A 218 -3.04 -3.91 -4.11
C ILE A 218 -4.37 -3.48 -4.72
N ALA A 219 -5.48 -3.64 -4.01
CA ALA A 219 -6.81 -3.26 -4.47
C ALA A 219 -6.92 -1.75 -4.71
N ASN A 220 -6.34 -0.92 -3.82
CA ASN A 220 -6.31 0.54 -3.97
C ASN A 220 -5.49 0.99 -5.19
N GLN A 221 -4.50 0.20 -5.62
CA GLN A 221 -3.75 0.45 -6.85
C GLN A 221 -4.49 -0.07 -8.08
N LEU A 222 -5.11 -1.25 -7.99
CA LEU A 222 -5.75 -1.93 -9.12
C LEU A 222 -7.12 -1.33 -9.50
N LYS A 223 -7.94 -0.96 -8.51
CA LYS A 223 -9.29 -0.43 -8.75
C LYS A 223 -9.30 0.82 -9.66
N PRO A 224 -8.48 1.85 -9.42
CA PRO A 224 -8.41 2.99 -10.32
C PRO A 224 -7.96 2.64 -11.73
N LEU A 225 -6.97 1.75 -11.88
CA LEU A 225 -6.45 1.33 -13.18
C LEU A 225 -7.51 0.59 -14.01
N MET A 226 -8.41 -0.12 -13.35
CA MET A 226 -9.46 -0.91 -14.01
C MET A 226 -10.79 -0.16 -14.12
N LYS A 227 -10.95 1.03 -13.52
CA LYS A 227 -12.24 1.70 -13.29
C LYS A 227 -13.08 1.91 -14.56
N SER A 228 -12.44 2.25 -15.67
CA SER A 228 -13.06 2.51 -16.98
C SER A 228 -13.27 1.24 -17.83
N GLN A 229 -12.80 0.08 -17.35
CA GLN A 229 -12.86 -1.18 -18.09
C GLN A 229 -14.18 -1.90 -17.82
N ASP A 230 -14.71 -2.61 -18.83
CA ASP A 230 -15.97 -3.37 -18.74
C ASP A 230 -15.93 -4.46 -17.64
N GLU A 231 -14.73 -4.98 -17.32
CA GLU A 231 -14.53 -5.97 -16.26
C GLU A 231 -14.48 -5.38 -14.84
N TYR A 232 -14.54 -4.06 -14.66
CA TYR A 232 -14.50 -3.44 -13.33
C TYR A 232 -15.54 -3.98 -12.35
N PRO A 233 -16.83 -4.19 -12.74
CA PRO A 233 -17.81 -4.82 -11.87
C PRO A 233 -17.43 -6.26 -11.47
N LYS A 234 -16.75 -7.01 -12.35
CA LYS A 234 -16.25 -8.35 -12.03
C LYS A 234 -15.12 -8.29 -11.00
N LEU A 235 -14.23 -7.31 -11.10
CA LEU A 235 -13.20 -7.07 -10.09
C LEU A 235 -13.81 -6.75 -8.72
N LEU A 236 -14.81 -5.86 -8.66
CA LEU A 236 -15.51 -5.56 -7.40
C LEU A 236 -16.21 -6.80 -6.83
N LYS A 237 -16.91 -7.56 -7.69
CA LYS A 237 -17.55 -8.82 -7.29
C LYS A 237 -16.55 -9.82 -6.74
N HIS A 238 -15.36 -9.93 -7.34
CA HIS A 238 -14.30 -10.77 -6.84
C HIS A 238 -13.83 -10.37 -5.44
N LEU A 239 -13.49 -9.09 -5.25
CA LEU A 239 -13.05 -8.56 -3.95
C LEU A 239 -14.13 -8.72 -2.87
N ALA A 240 -15.41 -8.47 -3.21
CA ALA A 240 -16.54 -8.70 -2.31
C ALA A 240 -16.73 -10.18 -1.95
N THR A 241 -16.48 -11.09 -2.90
CA THR A 241 -16.59 -12.54 -2.68
C THR A 241 -15.55 -13.02 -1.67
N ILE A 242 -14.30 -12.60 -1.81
CA ILE A 242 -13.21 -13.08 -0.94
C ILE A 242 -13.26 -12.50 0.47
N VAL A 243 -13.74 -11.26 0.65
CA VAL A 243 -13.86 -10.63 1.98
C VAL A 243 -15.13 -11.03 2.73
N GLY A 244 -16.16 -11.45 2.00
CA GLY A 244 -17.49 -11.78 2.55
C GLY A 244 -17.47 -12.73 3.76
N PRO A 245 -16.76 -13.86 3.73
CA PRO A 245 -16.72 -14.80 4.86
C PRO A 245 -16.19 -14.19 6.15
N GLN A 246 -15.16 -13.34 6.08
CA GLN A 246 -14.62 -12.64 7.26
C GLN A 246 -15.59 -11.54 7.73
N GLN A 247 -16.20 -10.81 6.80
CA GLN A 247 -17.12 -9.72 7.14
C GLN A 247 -18.36 -10.20 7.90
N GLN A 248 -18.86 -11.41 7.63
CA GLN A 248 -20.03 -11.94 8.34
C GLN A 248 -19.82 -12.10 9.85
N ASN A 249 -18.57 -12.27 10.30
CA ASN A 249 -18.23 -12.56 11.69
C ASN A 249 -17.55 -11.37 12.41
N ILE A 250 -17.33 -10.26 11.71
CA ILE A 250 -16.55 -9.15 12.23
C ILE A 250 -17.44 -8.09 12.90
N SER A 251 -16.98 -7.55 14.04
CA SER A 251 -17.72 -6.52 14.77
C SER A 251 -17.46 -5.11 14.22
N TRP A 252 -18.47 -4.25 14.30
CA TRP A 252 -18.35 -2.80 14.05
C TRP A 252 -17.93 -2.02 15.30
N GLU A 253 -17.98 -2.63 16.47
CA GLU A 253 -17.63 -2.03 17.76
C GLU A 253 -16.16 -2.27 18.13
N LYS A 254 -15.70 -1.61 19.20
CA LYS A 254 -14.29 -1.68 19.62
C LYS A 254 -13.92 -3.11 20.02
N ALA A 255 -12.88 -3.65 19.40
CA ALA A 255 -12.35 -4.95 19.78
C ALA A 255 -11.40 -4.85 21.00
N GLY A 256 -11.13 -5.99 21.63
CA GLY A 256 -10.29 -6.04 22.85
C GLY A 256 -8.81 -5.77 22.63
N THR A 257 -8.30 -5.90 21.39
CA THR A 257 -6.89 -5.68 21.05
C THR A 257 -6.74 -4.76 19.84
N TRP A 258 -5.60 -4.08 19.74
CA TRP A 258 -5.30 -3.21 18.59
C TRP A 258 -5.33 -3.97 17.25
N PRO A 259 -4.67 -5.16 17.11
CA PRO A 259 -4.72 -5.92 15.85
C PRO A 259 -6.15 -6.33 15.44
N ALA A 260 -6.99 -6.74 16.39
CA ALA A 260 -8.38 -7.11 16.11
C ALA A 260 -9.21 -5.89 15.65
N THR A 261 -8.91 -4.71 16.18
CA THR A 261 -9.59 -3.46 15.78
C THR A 261 -9.16 -3.02 14.38
N GLN A 262 -7.86 -3.12 14.05
CA GLN A 262 -7.38 -2.85 12.69
C GLN A 262 -7.94 -3.85 11.67
N PHE A 263 -8.02 -5.12 12.06
CA PHE A 263 -8.63 -6.17 11.25
C PHE A 263 -10.11 -5.90 10.99
N SER A 264 -10.88 -5.44 11.99
CA SER A 264 -12.29 -5.10 11.74
C SER A 264 -12.47 -3.93 10.79
N GLY A 265 -11.69 -2.86 10.98
CA GLY A 265 -11.70 -1.68 10.11
C GLY A 265 -11.46 -2.04 8.64
N ILE A 266 -10.41 -2.83 8.36
CA ILE A 266 -10.06 -3.19 6.97
C ILE A 266 -11.09 -4.14 6.33
N ILE A 267 -11.61 -5.11 7.07
CA ILE A 267 -12.58 -6.08 6.55
C ILE A 267 -13.91 -5.39 6.23
N ASN A 268 -14.45 -4.59 7.15
CA ASN A 268 -15.69 -3.85 6.91
C ASN A 268 -15.52 -2.85 5.76
N ARG A 269 -14.40 -2.12 5.72
CA ARG A 269 -14.12 -1.18 4.62
C ARG A 269 -14.05 -1.89 3.27
N LEU A 270 -13.21 -2.91 3.13
CA LEU A 270 -13.06 -3.66 1.88
C LEU A 270 -14.38 -4.29 1.43
N ALA A 271 -15.19 -4.84 2.34
CA ALA A 271 -16.48 -5.40 1.97
C ALA A 271 -17.45 -4.34 1.44
N CYS A 272 -17.61 -3.23 2.15
CA CYS A 272 -18.54 -2.17 1.77
C CYS A 272 -18.10 -1.45 0.49
N GLU A 273 -16.82 -1.07 0.37
CA GLU A 273 -16.25 -0.37 -0.81
C GLU A 273 -16.26 -1.20 -2.09
N ASN A 274 -16.41 -2.52 -1.97
CA ASN A 274 -16.54 -3.42 -3.12
C ASN A 274 -17.98 -3.93 -3.32
N GLY A 275 -18.95 -3.37 -2.60
CA GLY A 275 -20.38 -3.60 -2.83
C GLY A 275 -20.94 -4.88 -2.21
N ALA A 276 -20.30 -5.43 -1.16
CA ALA A 276 -20.88 -6.55 -0.43
C ALA A 276 -22.19 -6.11 0.25
N GLN A 277 -23.32 -6.60 -0.25
CA GLN A 277 -24.65 -6.12 0.13
C GLN A 277 -24.91 -6.15 1.64
N ASN A 278 -24.46 -7.21 2.33
CA ASN A 278 -24.59 -7.34 3.79
C ASN A 278 -23.88 -6.18 4.50
N CYS A 279 -22.64 -5.85 4.09
CA CYS A 279 -21.89 -4.74 4.67
C CYS A 279 -22.59 -3.40 4.41
N VAL A 280 -23.01 -3.15 3.17
CA VAL A 280 -23.68 -1.90 2.80
C VAL A 280 -24.97 -1.70 3.61
N THR A 281 -25.79 -2.75 3.76
CA THR A 281 -27.00 -2.70 4.59
C THR A 281 -26.67 -2.42 6.06
N GLN A 282 -25.68 -3.12 6.64
CA GLN A 282 -25.28 -2.91 8.03
C GLN A 282 -24.73 -1.50 8.27
N ALA A 283 -23.85 -1.02 7.40
CA ALA A 283 -23.27 0.32 7.48
C ALA A 283 -24.36 1.41 7.37
N THR A 284 -25.34 1.21 6.49
CA THR A 284 -26.48 2.14 6.33
C THR A 284 -27.33 2.18 7.59
N ASN A 285 -27.65 1.03 8.18
CA ASN A 285 -28.42 0.97 9.43
C ASN A 285 -27.66 1.62 10.60
N LEU A 286 -26.36 1.34 10.72
CA LEU A 286 -25.51 1.97 11.73
C LEU A 286 -25.42 3.49 11.52
N PHE A 287 -25.46 3.97 10.28
CA PHE A 287 -25.47 5.41 9.99
C PHE A 287 -26.80 6.06 10.38
N GLN A 288 -27.92 5.36 10.21
CA GLN A 288 -29.23 5.83 10.70
C GLN A 288 -29.28 5.90 12.24
N GLU A 289 -28.68 4.92 12.94
CA GLU A 289 -28.49 4.98 14.39
C GLU A 289 -27.61 6.18 14.78
N PHE A 290 -26.50 6.39 14.06
CA PHE A 290 -25.61 7.54 14.24
C PHE A 290 -26.36 8.87 14.06
N ASP A 291 -27.11 9.03 12.97
CA ASP A 291 -27.93 10.22 12.72
C ASP A 291 -28.89 10.49 13.90
N THR A 292 -29.63 9.47 14.30
CA THR A 292 -30.61 9.58 15.39
C THR A 292 -29.98 9.98 16.72
N HIS A 293 -28.88 9.33 17.12
CA HIS A 293 -28.25 9.53 18.42
C HIS A 293 -27.28 10.72 18.48
N CYS A 294 -26.66 11.08 17.35
CA CYS A 294 -25.61 12.09 17.31
C CYS A 294 -26.08 13.47 16.89
N GLN A 295 -27.27 13.64 16.30
CA GLN A 295 -27.77 14.95 15.83
C GLN A 295 -27.78 16.06 16.91
N TYR A 296 -27.84 15.70 18.20
CA TYR A 296 -27.81 16.64 19.33
C TYR A 296 -26.53 16.55 20.18
N SER A 297 -25.52 15.79 19.74
CA SER A 297 -24.30 15.61 20.53
C SER A 297 -23.48 16.89 20.59
N GLN A 298 -23.09 17.29 21.80
CA GLN A 298 -22.19 18.43 22.05
C GLN A 298 -20.77 17.99 22.46
N ALA A 299 -20.54 16.69 22.61
CA ALA A 299 -19.28 16.11 23.11
C ALA A 299 -18.54 15.29 22.03
N GLY A 300 -18.86 15.51 20.76
CA GLY A 300 -18.30 14.76 19.62
C GLY A 300 -19.00 13.43 19.37
N THR A 301 -18.35 12.55 18.61
CA THR A 301 -18.93 11.28 18.12
C THR A 301 -18.75 10.11 19.08
N ALA A 302 -17.77 10.18 19.99
CA ALA A 302 -17.48 9.11 20.95
C ALA A 302 -18.61 8.87 21.98
N SER A 303 -19.40 9.89 22.30
CA SER A 303 -20.50 9.80 23.26
C SER A 303 -21.80 9.25 22.68
N CYS A 304 -21.95 9.25 21.35
CA CYS A 304 -23.21 8.94 20.67
C CYS A 304 -23.09 7.82 19.63
N SER A 305 -21.87 7.44 19.22
CA SER A 305 -21.61 6.35 18.28
C SER A 305 -20.91 5.17 18.96
N ARG A 306 -21.57 4.00 18.93
CA ARG A 306 -20.98 2.72 19.35
C ARG A 306 -19.97 2.15 18.35
N VAL A 307 -19.94 2.67 17.12
CA VAL A 307 -19.03 2.21 16.06
C VAL A 307 -17.60 2.62 16.43
N ALA A 308 -16.69 1.65 16.38
CA ALA A 308 -15.26 1.89 16.63
C ALA A 308 -14.69 2.91 15.64
N PRO A 309 -13.75 3.79 16.05
CA PRO A 309 -13.13 4.76 15.16
C PRO A 309 -12.63 4.17 13.83
N ASP A 310 -12.03 2.99 13.86
CA ASP A 310 -11.51 2.30 12.66
C ASP A 310 -12.58 1.89 11.63
N ASN A 311 -13.85 1.82 12.05
CA ASN A 311 -14.99 1.51 11.17
C ASN A 311 -15.77 2.77 10.75
N ARG A 312 -15.47 3.94 11.33
CA ARG A 312 -16.27 5.17 11.11
C ARG A 312 -16.10 5.77 9.73
N GLN A 313 -14.92 5.61 9.11
CA GLN A 313 -14.72 6.02 7.72
C GLN A 313 -15.78 5.36 6.80
N THR A 314 -15.92 4.04 6.92
CA THR A 314 -16.90 3.24 6.17
C THR A 314 -18.32 3.64 6.52
N LEU A 315 -18.62 3.83 7.80
CA LEU A 315 -19.93 4.29 8.29
C LEU A 315 -20.37 5.59 7.60
N TYR A 316 -19.53 6.63 7.68
CA TYR A 316 -19.86 7.95 7.13
C TYR A 316 -19.96 7.93 5.61
N CYS A 317 -19.02 7.22 4.96
CA CYS A 317 -19.02 7.11 3.51
C CYS A 317 -20.27 6.41 2.98
N MET A 318 -20.60 5.23 3.52
CA MET A 318 -21.79 4.49 3.10
C MET A 318 -23.06 5.28 3.38
N GLY A 319 -23.18 5.89 4.56
CA GLY A 319 -24.31 6.73 4.93
C GLY A 319 -24.55 7.89 3.95
N LEU A 320 -23.53 8.72 3.72
CA LEU A 320 -23.64 9.88 2.84
C LEU A 320 -23.76 9.53 1.35
N SER A 321 -23.24 8.36 0.94
CA SER A 321 -23.43 7.86 -0.42
C SER A 321 -24.88 7.46 -0.73
N GLN A 322 -25.66 7.15 0.32
CA GLN A 322 -27.07 6.74 0.24
C GLN A 322 -28.03 7.89 0.56
N ASP A 323 -27.68 8.75 1.52
CA ASP A 323 -28.47 9.90 1.95
C ASP A 323 -27.60 11.15 2.09
N ALA A 324 -27.47 11.89 0.99
CA ALA A 324 -26.71 13.13 0.95
C ALA A 324 -27.34 14.26 1.79
N SER A 325 -28.63 14.15 2.18
CA SER A 325 -29.28 15.16 3.03
C SER A 325 -28.66 15.26 4.42
N LYS A 326 -27.92 14.22 4.84
CA LYS A 326 -27.19 14.17 6.12
C LYS A 326 -25.80 14.79 6.05
N PHE A 327 -25.43 15.42 4.92
CA PHE A 327 -24.13 16.09 4.76
C PHE A 327 -23.88 17.10 5.88
N ASP A 328 -24.86 17.93 6.23
CA ASP A 328 -24.68 18.97 7.24
C ASP A 328 -24.45 18.42 8.66
N LEU A 329 -25.00 17.25 8.98
CA LEU A 329 -24.71 16.58 10.25
C LEU A 329 -23.22 16.19 10.33
N VAL A 330 -22.73 15.48 9.31
CA VAL A 330 -21.34 15.01 9.25
C VAL A 330 -20.39 16.20 9.14
N TYR A 331 -20.75 17.21 8.35
CA TYR A 331 -19.98 18.43 8.19
C TYR A 331 -19.91 19.24 9.49
N GLY A 332 -21.02 19.31 10.24
CA GLY A 332 -21.05 19.94 11.56
C GLY A 332 -20.08 19.28 12.54
N PHE A 333 -20.02 17.94 12.57
CA PHE A 333 -19.00 17.23 13.36
C PHE A 333 -17.59 17.52 12.87
N PHE A 334 -17.36 17.47 11.56
CA PHE A 334 -16.06 17.78 10.96
C PHE A 334 -15.58 19.19 11.37
N GLN A 335 -16.46 20.19 11.29
CA GLN A 335 -16.18 21.55 11.74
C GLN A 335 -15.94 21.63 13.25
N TRP A 336 -16.73 20.92 14.06
CA TRP A 336 -16.56 20.89 15.50
C TRP A 336 -15.17 20.34 15.87
N PHE A 337 -14.80 19.15 15.38
CA PHE A 337 -13.49 18.55 15.63
C PHE A 337 -12.34 19.45 15.17
N SER A 338 -12.48 20.08 14.00
CA SER A 338 -11.49 21.02 13.47
C SER A 338 -11.27 22.23 14.37
N ASN A 339 -12.26 22.60 15.19
CA ASN A 339 -12.22 23.79 16.04
C ASN A 339 -11.97 23.49 17.53
N THR A 340 -12.28 22.29 18.02
CA THR A 340 -12.32 21.99 19.47
C THR A 340 -11.26 21.01 19.96
N THR A 341 -10.80 20.07 19.13
CA THR A 341 -9.96 18.94 19.60
C THR A 341 -8.83 18.60 18.62
N TYR A 342 -7.64 19.14 18.88
CA TYR A 342 -6.45 18.88 18.07
C TYR A 342 -6.00 17.40 18.11
N ASP A 343 -6.29 16.67 19.19
CA ASP A 343 -5.82 15.30 19.40
C ASP A 343 -6.70 14.22 18.72
N MET A 344 -7.81 14.58 18.06
CA MET A 344 -8.76 13.63 17.46
C MET A 344 -8.72 13.63 15.92
N ILE A 345 -7.49 13.62 15.36
CA ILE A 345 -7.23 13.70 13.91
C ILE A 345 -7.90 12.55 13.14
N TYR A 346 -7.90 11.33 13.68
CA TYR A 346 -8.47 10.17 12.99
C TYR A 346 -9.98 10.30 12.74
N ASP A 347 -10.74 10.77 13.73
CA ASP A 347 -12.18 11.01 13.56
C ASP A 347 -12.43 12.13 12.54
N ASN A 348 -11.59 13.18 12.55
CA ASN A 348 -11.68 14.26 11.58
C ASN A 348 -11.42 13.76 10.14
N MET A 349 -10.39 12.93 9.93
CA MET A 349 -10.10 12.30 8.63
C MET A 349 -11.23 11.39 8.17
N ASN A 350 -11.82 10.60 9.07
CA ASN A 350 -12.96 9.73 8.76
C ASN A 350 -14.17 10.53 8.27
N LEU A 351 -14.50 11.63 8.96
CA LEU A 351 -15.59 12.52 8.59
C LEU A 351 -15.33 13.17 7.23
N LEU A 352 -14.11 13.67 7.01
CA LEU A 352 -13.71 14.28 5.74
C LEU A 352 -13.82 13.30 4.56
N TYR A 353 -13.38 12.06 4.76
CA TYR A 353 -13.56 11.01 3.76
C TYR A 353 -15.05 10.76 3.50
N GLY A 354 -15.86 10.62 4.55
CA GLY A 354 -17.30 10.45 4.42
C GLY A 354 -17.97 11.55 3.60
N LEU A 355 -17.62 12.81 3.85
CA LEU A 355 -18.15 13.98 3.12
C LEU A 355 -17.88 13.91 1.61
N SER A 356 -16.77 13.29 1.19
CA SER A 356 -16.44 13.12 -0.23
C SER A 356 -17.18 11.96 -0.92
N CYS A 357 -17.90 11.12 -0.17
CA CYS A 357 -18.65 9.98 -0.73
C CYS A 357 -20.04 10.36 -1.25
N VAL A 358 -20.47 11.61 -1.10
CA VAL A 358 -21.72 12.10 -1.70
C VAL A 358 -21.63 12.11 -3.23
N LYS A 359 -22.75 11.79 -3.89
CA LYS A 359 -22.86 11.82 -5.35
C LYS A 359 -23.40 13.15 -5.89
N ASP A 360 -24.00 13.96 -5.03
CA ASP A 360 -24.57 15.25 -5.41
C ASP A 360 -23.47 16.30 -5.58
N LYS A 361 -23.38 16.88 -6.78
CA LYS A 361 -22.37 17.86 -7.15
C LYS A 361 -22.44 19.12 -6.29
N THR A 362 -23.60 19.51 -5.79
CA THR A 362 -23.78 20.69 -4.93
C THR A 362 -22.95 20.59 -3.66
N TYR A 363 -22.93 19.40 -3.03
CA TYR A 363 -22.14 19.18 -1.82
C TYR A 363 -20.65 19.05 -2.12
N LEU A 364 -20.28 18.44 -3.25
CA LEU A 364 -18.88 18.41 -3.70
C LEU A 364 -18.36 19.81 -4.04
N ASP A 365 -19.17 20.65 -4.69
CA ASP A 365 -18.83 22.04 -5.04
C ASP A 365 -18.61 22.86 -3.76
N ARG A 366 -19.41 22.61 -2.72
CA ARG A 366 -19.21 23.19 -1.39
C ARG A 366 -17.85 22.77 -0.80
N LEU A 367 -17.47 21.49 -0.89
CA LEU A 367 -16.14 21.04 -0.44
C LEU A 367 -15.00 21.69 -1.24
N MET A 368 -15.16 21.84 -2.56
CA MET A 368 -14.17 22.50 -3.41
C MET A 368 -14.06 24.00 -3.13
N THR A 369 -15.17 24.67 -2.87
CA THR A 369 -15.19 26.09 -2.48
C THR A 369 -14.44 26.29 -1.15
N ILE A 370 -14.71 25.43 -0.16
CA ILE A 370 -13.99 25.41 1.13
C ILE A 370 -12.48 25.23 0.93
N LEU A 371 -12.08 24.36 0.00
CA LEU A 371 -10.68 24.11 -0.33
C LEU A 371 -10.01 25.33 -0.97
N LEU A 372 -10.63 25.88 -2.02
CA LEU A 372 -10.02 26.86 -2.94
C LEU A 372 -10.09 28.30 -2.42
N ASP A 373 -11.18 28.68 -1.75
CA ASP A 373 -11.36 30.05 -1.24
C ASP A 373 -10.48 30.33 -0.01
N GLY A 374 -9.84 29.30 0.55
CA GLY A 374 -8.98 29.43 1.73
C GLY A 374 -9.72 29.86 3.00
N THR A 375 -11.04 30.01 2.95
CA THR A 375 -11.93 30.34 4.08
C THR A 375 -11.93 29.27 5.16
N TYR A 376 -11.47 28.06 4.82
CA TYR A 376 -11.11 27.03 5.77
C TYR A 376 -9.70 27.25 6.32
N ASN A 377 -9.65 27.77 7.55
CA ASN A 377 -8.46 27.74 8.39
C ASN A 377 -8.70 26.80 9.59
N PRO A 378 -8.43 25.48 9.48
CA PRO A 378 -8.44 24.59 10.63
C PRO A 378 -7.22 24.78 11.55
N CYS A 379 -6.50 25.90 11.42
CA CYS A 379 -5.22 26.11 12.08
C CYS A 379 -5.13 27.55 12.59
N ARG A 380 -5.91 27.88 13.63
CA ARG A 380 -5.62 29.08 14.43
C ARG A 380 -4.26 28.91 15.11
N LEU A 381 -3.23 29.50 14.49
CA LEU A 381 -2.00 29.88 15.16
C LEU A 381 -2.35 30.88 16.25
N ASN A 382 -2.16 30.50 17.51
CA ASN A 382 -1.92 31.47 18.56
C ASN A 382 -0.64 31.08 19.30
N GLY A 383 0.41 31.86 19.05
CA GLY A 383 1.50 32.12 19.99
C GLY A 383 2.41 30.96 20.37
N GLY A 384 3.45 30.75 19.56
CA GLY A 384 4.79 30.37 20.03
C GLY A 384 4.93 29.14 20.92
N ASN A 385 5.11 27.97 20.32
CA ASN A 385 6.28 27.10 20.55
C ASN A 385 6.21 25.84 19.68
N TRP A 386 7.38 25.49 19.13
CA TRP A 386 7.70 24.42 18.20
C TRP A 386 6.94 23.08 18.35
N ARG A 387 6.19 22.70 17.31
CA ARG A 387 5.94 21.33 16.82
C ARG A 387 5.45 21.44 15.36
N SER A 388 6.41 21.62 14.47
CA SER A 388 6.25 21.92 13.05
C SER A 388 5.66 20.74 12.25
N GLY A 389 4.60 20.99 11.46
CA GLY A 389 4.31 20.23 10.23
C GLY A 389 2.87 19.80 9.93
N TYR A 390 1.91 19.97 10.85
CA TYR A 390 0.63 19.25 10.73
C TYR A 390 -0.52 20.04 10.08
N ASN A 391 -0.33 21.31 9.76
CA ASN A 391 -1.44 22.24 9.46
C ASN A 391 -1.74 22.44 7.96
N ASP A 392 -0.83 22.02 7.07
CA ASP A 392 -1.04 21.94 5.61
C ASP A 392 -1.66 20.59 5.16
N CYS A 393 -1.93 19.65 6.09
CA CYS A 393 -2.14 18.23 5.75
C CYS A 393 -3.54 17.85 5.25
N MET A 394 -4.61 18.54 5.66
CA MET A 394 -5.98 18.08 5.36
C MET A 394 -6.59 18.66 4.08
N LYS A 395 -6.11 19.82 3.61
CA LYS A 395 -6.57 20.42 2.33
C LYS A 395 -6.33 19.48 1.15
N PRO A 396 -5.13 18.88 0.99
CA PRO A 396 -4.92 17.84 -0.03
C PRO A 396 -5.92 16.70 0.04
N LEU A 397 -6.37 16.31 1.24
CA LEU A 397 -7.29 15.19 1.41
C LEU A 397 -8.67 15.42 0.80
N ILE A 398 -9.13 16.66 0.61
CA ILE A 398 -10.43 16.92 -0.05
C ILE A 398 -10.42 16.36 -1.47
N VAL A 399 -9.47 16.80 -2.31
CA VAL A 399 -9.39 16.34 -3.70
C VAL A 399 -8.98 14.87 -3.81
N LEU A 400 -8.11 14.39 -2.90
CA LEU A 400 -7.68 12.99 -2.88
C LEU A 400 -8.83 12.05 -2.51
N ASN A 401 -9.65 12.39 -1.51
CA ASN A 401 -10.81 11.59 -1.13
C ASN A 401 -11.89 11.61 -2.22
N ILE A 402 -12.12 12.76 -2.86
CA ILE A 402 -12.99 12.84 -4.04
C ILE A 402 -12.47 11.92 -5.15
N ALA A 403 -11.18 11.94 -5.45
CA ALA A 403 -10.59 11.06 -6.47
C ALA A 403 -10.61 9.56 -6.09
N TRP A 404 -10.54 9.23 -4.79
CA TRP A 404 -10.71 7.84 -4.35
C TRP A 404 -12.13 7.34 -4.54
N ASN A 405 -13.14 8.19 -4.32
CA ASN A 405 -14.55 7.86 -4.51
C ASN A 405 -15.02 7.99 -5.97
N ASP A 406 -14.38 8.86 -6.75
CA ASP A 406 -14.53 8.99 -8.19
C ASP A 406 -13.18 8.89 -8.94
N PRO A 407 -12.65 7.67 -9.14
CA PRO A 407 -11.38 7.49 -9.85
C PRO A 407 -11.46 7.87 -11.34
N THR A 408 -12.65 8.04 -11.91
CA THR A 408 -12.82 8.53 -13.29
C THR A 408 -12.37 9.98 -13.43
N GLY A 409 -12.37 10.72 -12.32
CA GLY A 409 -12.04 12.14 -12.26
C GLY A 409 -13.03 13.03 -13.01
N GLU A 410 -14.20 12.52 -13.41
CA GLU A 410 -15.22 13.27 -14.15
C GLU A 410 -15.66 14.51 -13.38
N TYR A 411 -15.86 14.38 -12.05
CA TYR A 411 -16.22 15.53 -11.23
C TYR A 411 -15.11 16.59 -11.23
N LEU A 412 -13.86 16.20 -10.93
CA LEU A 412 -12.74 17.14 -10.85
C LEU A 412 -12.42 17.78 -12.20
N GLU A 413 -12.51 17.03 -13.29
CA GLU A 413 -12.34 17.59 -14.65
C GLU A 413 -13.43 18.62 -14.98
N GLY A 414 -14.67 18.29 -14.67
CA GLY A 414 -15.80 19.19 -14.86
C GLY A 414 -15.64 20.46 -14.02
N TYR A 415 -15.23 20.33 -12.76
CA TYR A 415 -14.98 21.45 -11.87
C TYR A 415 -13.85 22.34 -12.39
N LEU A 416 -12.71 21.78 -12.80
CA LEU A 416 -11.61 22.54 -13.39
C LEU A 416 -12.07 23.29 -14.65
N SER A 417 -12.85 22.63 -15.50
CA SER A 417 -13.34 23.23 -16.75
C SER A 417 -14.27 24.41 -16.51
N ALA A 418 -15.12 24.34 -15.47
CA ALA A 418 -16.05 25.41 -15.11
C ALA A 418 -15.40 26.54 -14.29
N HIS A 419 -14.36 26.22 -13.51
CA HIS A 419 -13.77 27.11 -12.50
C HIS A 419 -12.27 27.35 -12.72
N LYS A 420 -11.79 27.35 -13.97
CA LYS A 420 -10.36 27.48 -14.33
C LYS A 420 -9.63 28.55 -13.54
N LYS A 421 -10.16 29.78 -13.54
CA LYS A 421 -9.56 30.92 -12.83
C LYS A 421 -9.48 30.67 -11.33
N GLN A 422 -10.54 30.17 -10.71
CA GLN A 422 -10.54 29.86 -9.27
C GLN A 422 -9.50 28.80 -8.92
N VAL A 423 -9.35 27.76 -9.74
CA VAL A 423 -8.35 26.70 -9.50
C VAL A 423 -6.93 27.24 -9.73
N TYR A 424 -6.68 27.91 -10.85
CA TYR A 424 -5.34 28.41 -11.22
C TYR A 424 -4.83 29.52 -10.31
N ASP A 425 -5.72 30.40 -9.84
CA ASP A 425 -5.36 31.52 -8.96
C ASP A 425 -5.41 31.12 -7.48
N SER A 426 -5.89 29.91 -7.14
CA SER A 426 -5.89 29.44 -5.76
C SER A 426 -4.47 29.20 -5.24
N ALA A 427 -4.31 29.31 -3.91
CA ALA A 427 -3.06 28.94 -3.23
C ALA A 427 -2.90 27.41 -3.05
N PHE A 428 -3.79 26.59 -3.63
CA PHE A 428 -3.74 25.14 -3.50
C PHE A 428 -2.70 24.53 -4.44
N ASP A 429 -2.06 23.43 -4.05
CA ASP A 429 -1.07 22.74 -4.86
C ASP A 429 -1.70 22.11 -6.12
N PHE A 430 -1.45 22.73 -7.27
CA PHE A 430 -2.02 22.30 -8.54
C PHE A 430 -1.56 20.89 -8.96
N GLN A 431 -0.35 20.47 -8.58
CA GLN A 431 0.13 19.11 -8.88
C GLN A 431 -0.74 18.06 -8.18
N THR A 432 -1.10 18.29 -6.92
CA THR A 432 -2.03 17.43 -6.16
C THR A 432 -3.41 17.39 -6.82
N TYR A 433 -3.93 18.54 -7.26
CA TYR A 433 -5.20 18.59 -8.00
C TYR A 433 -5.17 17.73 -9.26
N VAL A 434 -4.15 17.91 -10.11
CA VAL A 434 -4.01 17.17 -11.38
C VAL A 434 -3.79 15.68 -11.13
N ASN A 435 -3.01 15.31 -10.11
CA ASN A 435 -2.83 13.91 -9.73
C ASN A 435 -4.14 13.26 -9.30
N ALA A 436 -4.94 13.95 -8.48
CA ALA A 436 -6.26 13.50 -8.05
C ALA A 436 -7.21 13.35 -9.25
N MET A 437 -7.33 14.39 -10.08
CA MET A 437 -8.19 14.41 -11.27
C MET A 437 -7.85 13.28 -12.25
N THR A 438 -6.58 12.96 -12.42
CA THR A 438 -6.11 11.99 -13.42
C THR A 438 -5.94 10.57 -12.88
N THR A 439 -6.41 10.27 -11.66
CA THR A 439 -6.11 9.02 -10.93
C THR A 439 -6.37 7.74 -11.75
N GLY A 440 -7.55 7.62 -12.36
CA GLY A 440 -7.95 6.48 -13.20
C GLY A 440 -7.98 6.77 -14.70
N TRP A 441 -7.36 7.86 -15.17
CA TRP A 441 -7.35 8.20 -16.59
C TRP A 441 -6.44 7.30 -17.40
N ASP A 442 -6.97 6.79 -18.51
CA ASP A 442 -6.35 5.74 -19.30
C ASP A 442 -6.74 5.75 -20.79
N THR A 443 -7.09 6.91 -21.35
CA THR A 443 -7.40 7.05 -22.79
C THR A 443 -6.55 8.13 -23.45
N GLU A 444 -6.30 7.99 -24.75
CA GLU A 444 -5.58 9.03 -25.53
C GLU A 444 -6.36 10.34 -25.57
N GLU A 445 -7.69 10.29 -25.54
CA GLU A 445 -8.53 11.48 -25.47
C GLU A 445 -8.24 12.30 -24.19
N LYS A 446 -8.25 11.64 -23.03
CA LYS A 446 -7.93 12.25 -21.74
C LYS A 446 -6.49 12.75 -21.69
N ALA A 447 -5.54 11.99 -22.23
CA ALA A 447 -4.14 12.42 -22.33
C ALA A 447 -3.98 13.67 -23.20
N ASN A 448 -4.70 13.75 -24.32
CA ASN A 448 -4.69 14.90 -25.21
C ASN A 448 -5.43 16.10 -24.62
N ASN A 449 -6.45 15.87 -23.79
CA ASN A 449 -7.14 16.95 -23.07
C ASN A 449 -6.18 17.71 -22.15
N LEU A 450 -5.29 17.00 -21.44
CA LEU A 450 -4.25 17.65 -20.59
C LEU A 450 -3.30 18.54 -21.41
N LEU A 451 -2.95 18.13 -22.63
CA LEU A 451 -2.13 18.94 -23.53
C LEU A 451 -2.89 20.17 -24.07
N ARG A 452 -4.22 20.11 -24.16
CA ARG A 452 -5.03 21.28 -24.52
C ARG A 452 -5.10 22.26 -23.34
N LEU A 453 -5.33 21.75 -22.13
CA LEU A 453 -5.32 22.56 -20.90
C LEU A 453 -3.96 23.23 -20.67
N SER A 454 -2.85 22.58 -21.04
CA SER A 454 -1.52 23.18 -20.90
C SER A 454 -1.27 24.34 -21.87
N LEU A 455 -2.19 24.61 -22.80
CA LEU A 455 -2.17 25.74 -23.72
C LEU A 455 -3.08 26.90 -23.27
N ASP A 456 -3.78 26.76 -22.14
CA ASP A 456 -4.65 27.83 -21.63
C ASP A 456 -3.88 29.16 -21.47
N GLU A 457 -4.53 30.25 -21.86
CA GLU A 457 -3.96 31.60 -21.76
C GLU A 457 -3.75 31.99 -20.28
N GLY A 458 -2.62 32.63 -19.98
CA GLY A 458 -2.30 33.08 -18.62
C GLY A 458 -1.82 31.97 -17.65
N LEU A 459 -1.79 30.71 -18.09
CA LEU A 459 -1.31 29.60 -17.25
C LEU A 459 0.22 29.68 -17.03
N GLN A 460 0.65 29.53 -15.77
CA GLN A 460 2.06 29.53 -15.37
C GLN A 460 2.83 28.36 -15.98
N GLU A 461 4.11 28.56 -16.30
CA GLU A 461 4.95 27.52 -16.94
C GLU A 461 5.04 26.24 -16.08
N SER A 462 5.15 26.38 -14.76
CA SER A 462 5.12 25.23 -13.84
C SER A 462 3.86 24.39 -14.00
N TYR A 463 2.68 25.01 -14.15
CA TYR A 463 1.40 24.33 -14.32
C TYR A 463 1.30 23.66 -15.69
N ARG A 464 1.90 24.25 -16.73
CA ARG A 464 2.01 23.61 -18.06
C ARG A 464 2.81 22.32 -17.97
N GLN A 465 3.95 22.33 -17.27
CA GLN A 465 4.79 21.14 -17.08
C GLN A 465 4.07 20.05 -16.29
N ILE A 466 3.30 20.41 -15.26
CA ILE A 466 2.46 19.48 -14.48
C ILE A 466 1.48 18.74 -15.40
N LEU A 467 0.76 19.47 -16.26
CA LEU A 467 -0.23 18.89 -17.19
C LEU A 467 0.43 18.01 -18.27
N VAL A 468 1.57 18.44 -18.81
CA VAL A 468 2.37 17.65 -19.78
C VAL A 468 2.86 16.35 -19.14
N SER A 469 3.39 16.41 -17.91
CA SER A 469 3.81 15.22 -17.17
C SER A 469 2.64 14.28 -16.88
N ALA A 470 1.49 14.82 -16.46
CA ALA A 470 0.29 14.02 -16.24
C ALA A 470 -0.19 13.32 -17.53
N SER A 471 -0.09 13.99 -18.68
CA SER A 471 -0.38 13.40 -20.00
C SER A 471 0.51 12.19 -20.29
N ALA A 472 1.80 12.26 -19.96
CA ALA A 472 2.72 11.13 -20.08
C ALA A 472 2.37 9.97 -19.12
N THR A 473 1.97 10.28 -17.88
CA THR A 473 1.51 9.27 -16.91
C THR A 473 0.26 8.53 -17.41
N VAL A 474 -0.73 9.23 -17.98
CA VAL A 474 -1.93 8.61 -18.58
C VAL A 474 -1.52 7.64 -19.70
N ARG A 475 -0.61 8.03 -20.59
CA ARG A 475 -0.12 7.13 -21.66
C ARG A 475 0.67 5.93 -21.13
N THR A 476 1.35 6.06 -20.01
CA THR A 476 1.96 4.90 -19.34
C THR A 476 0.91 3.91 -18.84
N ARG A 477 -0.22 4.40 -18.31
CA ARG A 477 -1.35 3.54 -17.92
C ARG A 477 -2.01 2.84 -19.10
N ILE A 478 -2.17 3.53 -20.24
CA ILE A 478 -2.64 2.90 -21.51
C ILE A 478 -1.76 1.69 -21.87
N LYS A 479 -0.44 1.85 -21.82
CA LYS A 479 0.51 0.75 -22.09
C LYS A 479 0.39 -0.38 -21.08
N TRP A 480 0.23 -0.04 -19.79
CA TRP A 480 0.03 -1.01 -18.72
C TRP A 480 -1.25 -1.83 -18.96
N LEU A 481 -2.36 -1.19 -19.32
CA LEU A 481 -3.64 -1.85 -19.59
C LEU A 481 -3.58 -2.81 -20.77
N ASN A 482 -2.88 -2.41 -21.84
CA ASN A 482 -2.71 -3.23 -23.04
C ASN A 482 -1.81 -4.46 -22.84
N THR A 483 -1.05 -4.51 -21.74
CA THR A 483 -0.12 -5.61 -21.44
C THR A 483 -0.58 -6.38 -20.20
N LYS A 484 -0.42 -5.77 -19.03
CA LYS A 484 -0.73 -6.33 -17.72
C LYS A 484 -2.24 -6.35 -17.46
N GLY A 485 -2.93 -5.27 -17.78
CA GLY A 485 -4.40 -5.19 -17.65
C GLY A 485 -5.12 -6.27 -18.46
N ALA A 486 -4.59 -6.65 -19.64
CA ALA A 486 -5.15 -7.73 -20.46
C ALA A 486 -5.14 -9.10 -19.75
N GLN A 487 -4.10 -9.39 -18.95
CA GLN A 487 -4.03 -10.62 -18.15
C GLN A 487 -5.12 -10.64 -17.08
N ILE A 488 -5.32 -9.51 -16.38
CA ILE A 488 -6.36 -9.35 -15.36
C ILE A 488 -7.76 -9.51 -15.97
N LYS A 489 -8.02 -8.85 -17.10
CA LYS A 489 -9.30 -8.97 -17.83
C LYS A 489 -9.59 -10.41 -18.23
N LYS A 490 -8.60 -11.09 -18.80
CA LYS A 490 -8.71 -12.51 -19.17
C LYS A 490 -9.05 -13.38 -17.96
N TRP A 491 -8.37 -13.18 -16.83
CA TRP A 491 -8.63 -13.92 -15.60
C TRP A 491 -10.03 -13.65 -15.05
N LEU A 492 -10.46 -12.39 -14.97
CA LEU A 492 -11.79 -12.01 -14.49
C LEU A 492 -12.90 -12.61 -15.35
N ASN A 493 -12.75 -12.58 -16.67
CA ASN A 493 -13.71 -13.17 -17.60
C ASN A 493 -13.80 -14.70 -17.53
N ALA A 494 -12.76 -15.37 -17.05
CA ALA A 494 -12.78 -16.82 -16.86
C ALA A 494 -13.47 -17.25 -15.55
N HIS A 495 -13.59 -16.35 -14.57
CA HIS A 495 -14.11 -16.66 -13.23
C HIS A 495 -15.49 -16.03 -12.92
N TYR A 496 -15.92 -15.04 -13.71
CA TYR A 496 -17.17 -14.28 -13.54
C TYR A 496 -17.80 -13.92 -14.88
#